data_AF-A0A926BQP0-F1
#
_entry.id   AF-A0A926BQP0-F1
#
_cell.length_a   1.000
_cell.length_b   1.000
_cell.length_c   1.000
_cell.angle_alpha   90.00
_cell.angle_beta   90.00
_cell.angle_gamma   90.00
#
_symmetry.space_group_name_H-M   'P 1'
#
loop_
_entity.id
_entity.type
_entity.pdbx_description
1 polymer ?
#
loop_
_entity_poly.entity_id
_entity_poly.type
_entity_poly.pdbx_seq_one_letter_code
_entity_poly.pdbx_strand_id
1 'polypeptide(L)'
;QAGVASRTSTRKADISAGKIGMWFAYQSDDVANMNQFDLNPSLLGIAAMPKGPTGVSGNEINAGQWGINATVKDPAKLAACWKFIRYMASEEAAQIRCKAYVENGLAQLVNPNELKRFGYDEYITPQQRPWMEASKSLFASGKPEPNGENMAFIYKLMNEPLDQAILYPTRDAQQILNASVAKINTKLLGYTPPAEIAKQRTIAYVIFGAIVLGVSFLLGRTTYAAWHVARIRQAARKAQGANVPQAGGVKLGTQLSAWAFMLPAVLSIAIWAYLPLLRGLVMAFQDVSILGGSRFVGLDNFIEAAGQETFRTGMKNAFLFTAYLLTLGFFLPVAIALLLNEIPKAKTFFRVLYYLPAVTTSVVTAMLFRQFFDPSPNGLANTLLGAFRVEPQKWLQDPSLAMFAVVVPLIWSAAGPGSVIYLAALQSIPDEMYEAADLDGAGFWTKIFQVTIPTLTPLLVINLVGATVAAFKIMEPVLVQTGGGPDYATHTVGLEIWQNAFIYLKFGYATAAALIMGALLIGLTMYQLRVLQNVRFSAGNR
;
A
#
# COMPACT_ATOMS: atom_id res chain seq x y z
N GLN A 1 -3.84 47.04 9.25
CA GLN A 1 -3.36 46.33 8.04
C GLN A 1 -3.68 44.85 8.22
N ALA A 2 -4.74 44.35 7.61
CA ALA A 2 -5.01 42.90 7.57
C ALA A 2 -4.43 42.38 6.25
N GLY A 3 -3.40 41.53 6.33
CA GLY A 3 -2.75 40.98 5.15
C GLY A 3 -3.50 39.75 4.61
N VAL A 4 -3.56 39.63 3.28
CA VAL A 4 -3.94 38.41 2.57
C VAL A 4 -2.64 37.74 2.12
N ALA A 5 -2.36 36.53 2.60
CA ALA A 5 -1.09 35.84 2.31
C ALA A 5 -1.25 34.79 1.20
N SER A 6 -0.32 34.77 0.23
CA SER A 6 -0.05 33.64 -0.66
C SER A 6 1.02 32.71 -0.05
N ARG A 7 1.38 31.59 -0.71
CA ARG A 7 2.36 30.61 -0.21
C ARG A 7 3.73 31.27 0.07
N THR A 8 3.98 31.68 1.32
CA THR A 8 5.30 32.17 1.80
C THR A 8 5.90 31.18 2.81
N SER A 9 7.23 31.20 2.94
CA SER A 9 7.99 30.35 3.88
C SER A 9 7.68 30.64 5.35
N THR A 10 7.14 31.82 5.69
CA THR A 10 6.80 32.24 7.05
C THR A 10 5.34 32.01 7.43
N ARG A 11 4.52 31.48 6.51
CA ARG A 11 3.06 31.34 6.65
C ARG A 11 2.60 30.72 7.97
N LYS A 12 3.24 29.64 8.43
CA LYS A 12 2.88 29.00 9.71
C LYS A 12 3.10 29.91 10.92
N ALA A 13 4.19 30.69 10.93
CA ALA A 13 4.49 31.61 12.02
C ALA A 13 3.54 32.82 12.03
N ASP A 14 3.18 33.34 10.85
CA ASP A 14 2.26 34.48 10.72
C ASP A 14 0.80 34.13 11.05
N ILE A 15 0.39 32.88 10.80
CA ILE A 15 -0.91 32.33 11.25
C ILE A 15 -0.94 32.26 12.78
N SER A 16 0.08 31.66 13.41
CA SER A 16 0.16 31.53 14.87
C SER A 16 0.24 32.88 15.58
N ALA A 17 0.80 33.90 14.93
CA ALA A 17 0.87 35.26 15.45
C ALA A 17 -0.40 36.11 15.19
N GLY A 18 -1.45 35.55 14.58
CA GLY A 18 -2.72 36.25 14.32
C GLY A 18 -2.61 37.39 13.29
N LYS A 19 -1.54 37.42 12.49
CA LYS A 19 -1.26 38.48 11.51
C LYS A 19 -2.03 38.31 10.20
N ILE A 20 -2.57 37.11 9.95
CA ILE A 20 -3.29 36.74 8.73
C ILE A 20 -4.77 36.52 9.06
N GLY A 21 -5.65 37.30 8.42
CA GLY A 21 -7.11 37.15 8.57
C GLY A 21 -7.73 36.11 7.61
N MET A 22 -7.08 35.88 6.47
CA MET A 22 -7.55 35.02 5.38
C MET A 22 -6.36 34.54 4.52
N TRP A 23 -6.41 33.30 4.04
CA TRP A 23 -5.39 32.74 3.14
C TRP A 23 -6.01 31.77 2.13
N PHE A 24 -5.25 31.47 1.09
CA PHE A 24 -5.60 30.49 0.06
C PHE A 24 -4.93 29.14 0.36
N ALA A 25 -5.68 28.03 0.31
CA ALA A 25 -5.12 26.69 0.50
C ALA A 25 -5.86 25.65 -0.36
N TYR A 26 -5.12 24.66 -0.85
CA TYR A 26 -5.68 23.36 -1.22
C TYR A 26 -5.62 22.44 0.01
N GLN A 27 -6.61 21.56 0.19
CA GLN A 27 -6.57 20.57 1.28
C GLN A 27 -5.52 19.47 1.07
N SER A 28 -4.90 19.37 -0.11
CA SER A 28 -3.79 18.48 -0.41
C SER A 28 -2.58 19.30 -0.91
N ASP A 29 -1.57 19.47 -0.06
CA ASP A 29 -0.27 20.04 -0.44
C ASP A 29 0.60 19.06 -1.26
N ASP A 30 0.06 17.92 -1.72
CA ASP A 30 0.74 16.98 -2.61
C ASP A 30 0.89 17.50 -4.06
N VAL A 31 0.34 18.68 -4.36
CA VAL A 31 0.58 19.41 -5.61
C VAL A 31 1.89 20.22 -5.52
N ALA A 32 2.96 19.58 -5.06
CA ALA A 32 4.30 20.16 -4.98
C ALA A 32 5.16 19.88 -6.23
N ASN A 33 4.67 19.09 -7.20
CA ASN A 33 5.47 18.60 -8.33
C ASN A 33 5.00 19.04 -9.73
N MET A 34 4.08 20.01 -9.85
CA MET A 34 3.58 20.44 -11.17
C MET A 34 4.58 21.23 -12.03
N ASN A 35 5.72 21.68 -11.47
CA ASN A 35 6.77 22.36 -12.25
C ASN A 35 7.68 21.40 -13.05
N GLN A 36 7.44 20.08 -13.03
CA GLN A 36 8.28 19.08 -13.70
C GLN A 36 7.79 18.62 -15.08
N PHE A 37 6.66 19.13 -15.58
CA PHE A 37 6.07 18.65 -16.82
C PHE A 37 5.99 19.77 -17.87
N ASP A 38 6.83 19.66 -18.92
CA ASP A 38 6.71 20.39 -20.19
C ASP A 38 5.46 19.93 -20.96
N LEU A 39 4.29 20.10 -20.37
CA LEU A 39 3.01 19.72 -20.98
C LEU A 39 2.40 20.89 -21.75
N ASN A 40 1.89 20.57 -22.94
CA ASN A 40 1.05 21.49 -23.70
C ASN A 40 -0.20 21.85 -22.86
N PRO A 41 -0.41 23.12 -22.50
CA PRO A 41 -1.50 23.53 -21.62
C PRO A 41 -2.91 23.22 -22.15
N SER A 42 -3.03 22.95 -23.46
CA SER A 42 -4.27 22.51 -24.11
C SER A 42 -4.78 21.14 -23.63
N LEU A 43 -3.90 20.35 -22.98
CA LEU A 43 -4.20 19.04 -22.39
C LEU A 43 -4.60 19.13 -20.90
N LEU A 44 -4.40 20.30 -20.27
CA LEU A 44 -4.86 20.60 -18.91
C LEU A 44 -6.31 21.08 -18.94
N GLY A 45 -7.19 20.23 -19.46
CA GLY A 45 -8.63 20.47 -19.51
C GLY A 45 -9.36 19.39 -18.74
N ILE A 46 -10.23 19.80 -17.82
CA ILE A 46 -11.14 18.94 -17.05
C ILE A 46 -11.72 17.87 -17.98
N ALA A 47 -11.37 16.60 -17.74
CA ALA A 47 -11.99 15.48 -18.44
C ALA A 47 -13.48 15.44 -18.05
N ALA A 48 -14.37 15.30 -19.02
CA ALA A 48 -15.78 15.08 -18.75
C ALA A 48 -15.90 13.86 -17.83
N MET A 49 -16.54 14.01 -16.67
CA MET A 49 -16.76 12.85 -15.82
C MET A 49 -17.66 11.86 -16.57
N PRO A 50 -17.48 10.56 -16.34
CA PRO A 50 -18.28 9.58 -17.02
C PRO A 50 -19.79 9.80 -16.82
N LYS A 51 -20.59 9.38 -17.81
CA LYS A 51 -22.05 9.33 -17.67
C LYS A 51 -22.42 8.26 -16.63
N GLY A 52 -23.15 8.68 -15.60
CA GLY A 52 -23.74 7.76 -14.64
C GLY A 52 -24.90 6.95 -15.24
N PRO A 53 -25.53 6.05 -14.48
CA PRO A 53 -26.64 5.21 -14.94
C PRO A 53 -27.87 5.98 -15.45
N THR A 54 -27.98 7.25 -15.08
CA THR A 54 -29.02 8.18 -15.55
C THR A 54 -28.76 8.72 -16.96
N GLY A 55 -27.62 8.38 -17.59
CA GLY A 55 -27.18 8.92 -18.87
C GLY A 55 -26.61 10.34 -18.81
N VAL A 56 -26.58 10.94 -17.62
CA VAL A 56 -26.05 12.28 -17.37
C VAL A 56 -24.60 12.17 -16.87
N SER A 57 -23.69 12.91 -17.52
CA SER A 57 -22.30 13.03 -17.04
C SER A 57 -22.24 14.03 -15.90
N GLY A 58 -21.52 13.65 -14.84
CA GLY A 58 -21.04 14.64 -13.89
C GLY A 58 -20.03 15.57 -14.56
N ASN A 59 -19.74 16.69 -13.93
CA ASN A 59 -18.47 17.38 -14.13
C ASN A 59 -18.05 17.96 -12.79
N GLU A 60 -16.76 18.08 -12.53
CA GLU A 60 -16.29 18.81 -11.35
C GLU A 60 -15.75 20.16 -11.83
N ILE A 61 -16.25 21.25 -11.24
CA ILE A 61 -15.51 22.52 -11.29
C ILE A 61 -14.71 22.55 -10.01
N ASN A 62 -13.41 22.71 -10.18
CA ASN A 62 -12.45 22.95 -9.12
C ASN A 62 -12.93 24.13 -8.27
N ALA A 63 -13.58 23.85 -7.13
CA ALA A 63 -14.13 24.89 -6.29
C ALA A 63 -13.02 25.39 -5.37
N GLY A 64 -12.50 26.60 -5.66
CA GLY A 64 -11.68 27.32 -4.70
C GLY A 64 -12.50 27.58 -3.44
N GLN A 65 -12.08 27.00 -2.31
CA GLN A 65 -12.73 27.24 -1.03
C GLN A 65 -12.18 28.50 -0.38
N TRP A 66 -13.08 29.38 0.01
CA TRP A 66 -12.74 30.61 0.73
C TRP A 66 -13.06 30.42 2.21
N GLY A 67 -12.02 30.36 3.03
CA GLY A 67 -12.15 30.19 4.48
C GLY A 67 -11.81 31.48 5.22
N ILE A 68 -12.68 31.87 6.17
CA ILE A 68 -12.33 32.86 7.19
C ILE A 68 -11.93 32.08 8.43
N ASN A 69 -10.76 32.40 9.02
CA ASN A 69 -10.32 31.73 10.23
C ASN A 69 -11.30 31.99 11.38
N ALA A 70 -11.78 30.93 12.03
CA ALA A 70 -12.76 31.01 13.12
C ALA A 70 -12.25 31.81 14.34
N THR A 71 -10.95 32.03 14.48
CA THR A 71 -10.34 32.84 15.54
C THR A 71 -10.48 34.35 15.30
N VAL A 72 -10.83 34.80 14.08
CA VAL A 72 -11.08 36.21 13.77
C VAL A 72 -12.43 36.62 14.34
N LYS A 73 -12.42 37.36 15.45
CA LYS A 73 -13.64 37.85 16.13
C LYS A 73 -13.93 39.34 15.90
N ASP A 74 -12.96 40.09 15.36
CA ASP A 74 -13.10 41.52 15.09
C ASP A 74 -14.09 41.78 13.93
N PRO A 75 -15.20 42.49 14.17
CA PRO A 75 -16.23 42.75 13.16
C PRO A 75 -15.72 43.49 11.92
N ALA A 76 -14.76 44.42 12.07
CA ALA A 76 -14.21 45.17 10.95
C ALA A 76 -13.36 44.28 10.04
N LYS A 77 -12.59 43.35 10.64
CA LYS A 77 -11.81 42.35 9.89
C LYS A 77 -12.71 41.32 9.20
N LEU A 78 -13.77 40.87 9.87
CA LEU A 78 -14.76 39.96 9.27
C LEU A 78 -15.46 40.63 8.08
N ALA A 79 -15.88 41.89 8.22
CA ALA A 79 -16.49 42.65 7.13
C ALA A 79 -15.54 42.81 5.94
N ALA A 80 -14.26 43.08 6.19
CA ALA A 80 -13.24 43.16 5.15
C ALA A 80 -13.03 41.81 4.42
N CYS A 81 -12.99 40.69 5.17
CA CYS A 81 -12.89 39.36 4.58
C CYS A 81 -14.09 39.04 3.69
N TRP A 82 -15.31 39.32 4.16
CA TRP A 82 -16.53 39.13 3.36
C TRP A 82 -16.60 40.04 2.14
N LYS A 83 -16.16 41.29 2.26
CA LYS A 83 -16.07 42.22 1.13
C LYS A 83 -15.11 41.69 0.06
N PHE A 84 -13.97 41.15 0.46
CA PHE A 84 -13.01 40.55 -0.44
C PHE A 84 -13.57 39.30 -1.14
N ILE A 85 -14.21 38.38 -0.40
CA ILE A 85 -14.84 37.19 -0.98
C ILE A 85 -15.90 37.57 -2.02
N ARG A 86 -16.74 38.56 -1.70
CA ARG A 86 -17.76 39.08 -2.63
C ARG A 86 -17.14 39.70 -3.89
N TYR A 87 -16.04 40.43 -3.74
CA TYR A 87 -15.32 40.97 -4.89
C TYR A 87 -14.72 39.85 -5.75
N MET A 88 -14.05 38.85 -5.16
CA MET A 88 -13.45 37.74 -5.92
C MET A 88 -14.49 36.89 -6.66
N ALA A 89 -15.73 36.85 -6.16
CA ALA A 89 -16.87 36.20 -6.80
C ALA A 89 -17.64 37.11 -7.77
N SER A 90 -17.21 38.37 -7.96
CA SER A 90 -17.89 39.32 -8.84
C SER A 90 -17.50 39.12 -10.31
N GLU A 91 -18.36 39.62 -11.20
CA GLU A 91 -18.10 39.64 -12.64
C GLU A 91 -16.89 40.53 -12.99
N GLU A 92 -16.70 41.63 -12.26
CA GLU A 92 -15.55 42.52 -12.40
C GLU A 92 -14.22 41.79 -12.14
N ALA A 93 -14.13 41.03 -11.05
CA ALA A 93 -12.91 40.25 -10.76
C ALA A 93 -12.68 39.14 -11.80
N ALA A 94 -13.75 38.52 -12.31
CA ALA A 94 -13.65 37.53 -13.38
C ALA A 94 -13.13 38.14 -14.69
N GLN A 95 -13.62 39.34 -15.06
CA GLN A 95 -13.17 40.07 -16.24
C GLN A 95 -11.70 40.49 -16.12
N ILE A 96 -11.29 41.04 -14.98
CA ILE A 96 -9.89 41.43 -14.72
C ILE A 96 -8.97 40.21 -14.81
N ARG A 97 -9.37 39.08 -14.21
CA ARG A 97 -8.61 37.83 -14.28
C ARG A 97 -8.50 37.34 -15.72
N CYS A 98 -9.61 37.25 -16.45
CA CYS A 98 -9.61 36.82 -17.85
C CYS A 98 -8.66 37.68 -18.70
N LYS A 99 -8.78 39.01 -18.60
CA LYS A 99 -7.91 39.96 -19.28
C LYS A 99 -6.43 39.73 -18.95
N ALA A 100 -6.10 39.60 -17.67
CA ALA A 100 -4.72 39.37 -17.24
C ALA A 100 -4.13 38.07 -17.81
N TYR A 101 -4.89 36.98 -17.87
CA TYR A 101 -4.43 35.73 -18.47
C TYR A 101 -4.21 35.87 -19.98
N VAL A 102 -5.11 36.55 -20.69
CA VAL A 102 -4.97 36.80 -22.13
C VAL A 102 -3.73 37.66 -22.43
N GLU A 103 -3.54 38.76 -21.70
CA GLU A 103 -2.39 39.67 -21.87
C GLU A 103 -1.03 38.98 -21.61
N ASN A 104 -1.01 37.94 -20.77
CA ASN A 104 0.19 37.15 -20.49
C ASN A 104 0.37 35.94 -21.44
N GLY A 105 -0.43 35.83 -22.51
CA GLY A 105 -0.33 34.70 -23.46
C GLY A 105 -0.81 33.36 -22.88
N LEU A 106 -1.64 33.41 -21.85
CA LEU A 106 -2.19 32.24 -21.13
C LEU A 106 -3.70 32.08 -21.36
N ALA A 107 -4.23 32.59 -22.47
CA ALA A 107 -5.66 32.52 -22.81
C ALA A 107 -6.20 31.09 -22.79
N GLN A 108 -5.38 30.11 -23.18
CA GLN A 108 -5.68 28.68 -23.16
C GLN A 108 -6.01 28.12 -21.76
N LEU A 109 -5.64 28.81 -20.68
CA LEU A 109 -5.94 28.42 -19.30
C LEU A 109 -7.26 29.01 -18.77
N VAL A 110 -7.91 29.89 -19.53
CA VAL A 110 -9.16 30.55 -19.13
C VAL A 110 -10.36 29.71 -19.59
N ASN A 111 -11.42 29.70 -18.78
CA ASN A 111 -12.66 29.01 -19.15
C ASN A 111 -13.20 29.56 -20.50
N PRO A 112 -13.48 28.72 -21.52
CA PRO A 112 -13.94 29.18 -22.83
C PRO A 112 -15.27 29.93 -22.75
N ASN A 113 -16.11 29.60 -21.75
CA ASN A 113 -17.33 30.36 -21.50
C ASN A 113 -17.02 31.77 -20.95
N GLU A 114 -15.95 31.96 -20.17
CA GLU A 114 -15.48 33.29 -19.73
C GLU A 114 -14.83 34.05 -20.89
N LEU A 115 -13.97 33.39 -21.70
CA LEU A 115 -13.37 33.99 -22.90
C LEU A 115 -14.46 34.51 -23.85
N LYS A 116 -15.45 33.68 -24.15
CA LYS A 116 -16.60 34.06 -24.98
C LYS A 116 -17.41 35.19 -24.37
N ARG A 117 -17.66 35.13 -23.05
CA ARG A 117 -18.44 36.16 -22.35
C ARG A 117 -17.76 37.52 -22.36
N PHE A 118 -16.43 37.55 -22.32
CA PHE A 118 -15.64 38.78 -22.30
C PHE A 118 -15.08 39.19 -23.67
N GLY A 119 -15.48 38.53 -24.75
CA GLY A 119 -15.20 38.93 -26.13
C GLY A 119 -13.85 38.49 -26.68
N TYR A 120 -13.32 37.36 -26.21
CA TYR A 120 -12.05 36.74 -26.63
C TYR A 120 -12.29 35.45 -27.44
N ASP A 121 -13.28 35.44 -28.33
CA ASP A 121 -13.71 34.27 -29.12
C ASP A 121 -12.58 33.69 -29.99
N GLU A 122 -11.61 34.50 -30.41
CA GLU A 122 -10.47 34.12 -31.24
C GLU A 122 -9.52 33.12 -30.55
N TYR A 123 -9.54 33.03 -29.22
CA TYR A 123 -8.73 32.08 -28.45
C TYR A 123 -9.43 30.74 -28.22
N ILE A 124 -10.68 30.59 -28.68
CA ILE A 124 -11.47 29.37 -28.49
C ILE A 124 -11.17 28.38 -29.61
N THR A 125 -10.63 27.21 -29.25
CA THR A 125 -10.28 26.14 -30.19
C THR A 125 -11.36 25.05 -30.24
N PRO A 126 -11.50 24.33 -31.38
CA PRO A 126 -12.46 23.21 -31.49
C PRO A 126 -12.30 22.13 -30.40
N GLN A 127 -11.08 21.93 -29.92
CA GLN A 127 -10.72 20.99 -28.85
C GLN A 127 -11.35 21.35 -27.50
N GLN A 128 -11.75 22.62 -27.29
CA GLN A 128 -12.38 23.10 -26.06
C GLN A 128 -13.92 22.97 -26.06
N ARG A 129 -14.54 22.49 -27.15
CA ARG A 129 -16.00 22.27 -27.23
C ARG A 129 -16.53 21.29 -26.16
N PRO A 130 -15.89 20.13 -25.90
CA PRO A 130 -16.30 19.24 -24.82
C PRO A 130 -16.29 19.91 -23.44
N TRP A 131 -15.34 20.81 -23.19
CA TRP A 131 -15.25 21.55 -21.92
C TRP A 131 -16.43 22.50 -21.73
N MET A 132 -16.84 23.22 -22.77
CA MET A 132 -18.04 24.08 -22.72
C MET A 132 -19.33 23.28 -22.47
N GLU A 133 -19.48 22.14 -23.13
CA GLU A 133 -20.66 21.26 -22.96
C GLU A 133 -20.71 20.66 -21.55
N ALA A 134 -19.57 20.19 -21.05
CA ALA A 134 -19.48 19.60 -19.73
C ALA A 134 -19.70 20.66 -18.62
N SER A 135 -19.24 21.91 -18.82
CA SER A 135 -19.53 23.03 -17.90
C SER A 135 -21.02 23.39 -17.87
N LYS A 136 -21.71 23.38 -19.03
CA LYS A 136 -23.17 23.59 -19.09
C LYS A 136 -23.94 22.46 -18.38
N SER A 137 -23.55 21.22 -18.61
CA SER A 137 -24.16 20.04 -17.95
C SER A 137 -24.05 20.13 -16.43
N LEU A 138 -22.90 20.56 -15.92
CA LEU A 138 -22.66 20.70 -14.48
C LEU A 138 -23.61 21.69 -13.81
N PHE A 139 -23.77 22.91 -14.33
CA PHE A 139 -24.67 23.89 -13.72
C PHE A 139 -26.15 23.54 -13.92
N ALA A 140 -26.49 22.78 -14.96
CA ALA A 140 -27.86 22.35 -15.22
C ALA A 140 -28.29 21.14 -14.37
N SER A 141 -27.37 20.22 -14.06
CA SER A 141 -27.70 18.92 -13.44
C SER A 141 -26.91 18.58 -12.18
N GLY A 142 -25.85 19.34 -11.87
CA GLY A 142 -25.00 19.13 -10.72
C GLY A 142 -25.69 19.45 -9.41
N LYS A 143 -25.37 18.66 -8.37
CA LYS A 143 -25.81 18.89 -7.00
C LYS A 143 -24.57 19.20 -6.15
N PRO A 144 -24.59 20.25 -5.30
CA PRO A 144 -23.51 20.50 -4.35
C PRO A 144 -23.36 19.31 -3.40
N GLU A 145 -22.15 18.78 -3.28
CA GLU A 145 -21.82 17.74 -2.29
C GLU A 145 -21.46 18.44 -0.97
N PRO A 146 -22.26 18.31 0.11
CA PRO A 146 -22.08 19.12 1.32
C PRO A 146 -20.81 18.79 2.13
N ASN A 147 -20.15 17.66 1.82
CA ASN A 147 -18.86 17.24 2.34
C ASN A 147 -18.24 16.31 1.29
N GLY A 148 -17.43 16.84 0.38
CA GLY A 148 -16.85 16.06 -0.71
C GLY A 148 -15.84 15.02 -0.23
N GLU A 149 -16.32 13.82 0.16
CA GLU A 149 -15.48 12.69 0.58
C GLU A 149 -14.49 12.28 -0.53
N ASN A 150 -14.82 12.60 -1.79
CA ASN A 150 -14.06 12.21 -2.98
C ASN A 150 -13.24 13.34 -3.63
N MET A 151 -13.38 14.59 -3.17
CA MET A 151 -12.91 15.77 -3.91
C MET A 151 -11.39 15.80 -4.08
N ALA A 152 -10.61 15.40 -3.07
CA ALA A 152 -9.15 15.33 -3.19
C ALA A 152 -8.67 14.16 -4.07
N PHE A 153 -9.49 13.11 -4.23
CA PHE A 153 -9.09 11.84 -4.86
C PHE A 153 -9.44 11.77 -6.34
N ILE A 154 -10.47 12.49 -6.78
CA ILE A 154 -10.82 12.63 -8.19
C ILE A 154 -9.59 13.12 -8.97
N TYR A 155 -8.81 14.08 -8.45
CA TYR A 155 -7.61 14.57 -9.14
C TYR A 155 -6.53 13.50 -9.33
N LYS A 156 -6.30 12.61 -8.35
CA LYS A 156 -5.34 11.50 -8.52
C LYS A 156 -5.80 10.51 -9.60
N LEU A 157 -7.11 10.28 -9.70
CA LEU A 157 -7.70 9.37 -10.68
C LEU A 157 -7.85 10.01 -12.07
N MET A 158 -8.09 11.32 -12.14
CA MET A 158 -8.15 12.09 -13.39
C MET A 158 -6.77 12.33 -14.01
N ASN A 159 -5.70 12.33 -13.20
CA ASN A 159 -4.33 12.40 -13.70
C ASN A 159 -3.87 11.09 -14.37
N GLU A 160 -4.47 9.95 -14.03
CA GLU A 160 -4.09 8.64 -14.59
C GLU A 160 -4.09 8.59 -16.13
N PRO A 161 -5.13 9.07 -16.85
CA PRO A 161 -5.09 9.13 -18.31
C PRO A 161 -3.94 9.99 -18.85
N LEU A 162 -3.63 11.10 -18.19
CA LEU A 162 -2.53 11.98 -18.58
C LEU A 162 -1.18 11.32 -18.35
N ASP A 163 -0.98 10.70 -17.19
CA ASP A 163 0.22 9.93 -16.86
C ASP A 163 0.43 8.80 -17.88
N GLN A 164 -0.64 8.07 -18.24
CA GLN A 164 -0.57 7.02 -19.26
C GLN A 164 -0.26 7.57 -20.65
N ALA A 165 -0.80 8.73 -21.04
CA ALA A 165 -0.48 9.34 -22.32
C ALA A 165 0.99 9.79 -22.41
N ILE A 166 1.55 10.28 -21.29
CA ILE A 166 2.97 10.64 -21.19
C ILE A 166 3.86 9.40 -21.26
N LEU A 167 3.49 8.32 -20.56
CA LEU A 167 4.27 7.07 -20.52
C LEU A 167 4.17 6.28 -21.83
N TYR A 168 3.04 6.35 -22.52
CA TYR A 168 2.75 5.58 -23.73
C TYR A 168 2.30 6.49 -24.89
N PRO A 169 3.19 7.34 -25.44
CA PRO A 169 2.83 8.36 -26.42
C PRO A 169 2.30 7.78 -27.76
N THR A 170 2.49 6.49 -28.01
CA THR A 170 2.02 5.79 -29.21
C THR A 170 0.61 5.21 -29.07
N ARG A 171 0.04 5.18 -27.87
CA ARG A 171 -1.32 4.68 -27.64
C ARG A 171 -2.35 5.74 -27.98
N ASP A 172 -3.51 5.31 -28.50
CA ASP A 172 -4.61 6.21 -28.79
C ASP A 172 -5.15 6.87 -27.51
N ALA A 173 -5.16 8.20 -27.49
CA ALA A 173 -5.58 8.99 -26.34
C ALA A 173 -7.05 8.75 -25.98
N GLN A 174 -7.90 8.50 -26.98
CA GLN A 174 -9.32 8.20 -26.74
C GLN A 174 -9.49 6.83 -26.07
N GLN A 175 -8.70 5.83 -26.48
CA GLN A 175 -8.67 4.53 -25.84
C GLN A 175 -8.21 4.60 -24.38
N ILE A 176 -7.13 5.35 -24.10
CA ILE A 176 -6.66 5.60 -22.72
C ILE A 176 -7.77 6.22 -21.89
N LEU A 177 -8.39 7.30 -22.39
CA LEU A 177 -9.46 8.00 -21.69
C LEU A 177 -10.66 7.09 -21.40
N ASN A 178 -11.11 6.30 -22.40
CA ASN A 178 -12.23 5.39 -22.25
C ASN A 178 -11.95 4.29 -21.19
N ALA A 179 -10.73 3.76 -21.16
CA ALA A 179 -10.31 2.77 -20.18
C ALA A 179 -10.27 3.36 -18.76
N SER A 180 -9.67 4.54 -18.59
CA SER A 180 -9.66 5.25 -17.31
C SER A 180 -11.07 5.58 -16.82
N VAL A 181 -11.96 6.02 -17.72
CA VAL A 181 -13.38 6.27 -17.44
C VAL A 181 -14.08 5.00 -16.91
N ALA A 182 -13.89 3.85 -17.56
CA ALA A 182 -14.49 2.58 -17.12
C ALA A 182 -13.99 2.16 -15.72
N LYS A 183 -12.68 2.35 -15.47
CA LYS A 183 -12.05 2.07 -14.18
C LYS A 183 -12.58 2.99 -13.07
N ILE A 184 -12.71 4.30 -13.35
CA ILE A 184 -13.24 5.29 -12.42
C ILE A 184 -14.71 5.01 -12.10
N ASN A 185 -15.54 4.66 -13.09
CA ASN A 185 -16.93 4.28 -12.88
C ASN A 185 -17.07 3.10 -11.93
N THR A 186 -16.23 2.09 -12.10
CA THR A 186 -16.23 0.92 -11.22
C THR A 186 -15.79 1.31 -9.81
N LYS A 187 -14.71 2.09 -9.67
CA LYS A 187 -14.09 2.40 -8.38
C LYS A 187 -14.85 3.44 -7.56
N LEU A 188 -15.26 4.55 -8.18
CA LEU A 188 -15.95 5.67 -7.52
C LEU A 188 -17.47 5.48 -7.46
N LEU A 189 -18.09 5.07 -8.57
CA LEU A 189 -19.55 4.94 -8.63
C LEU A 189 -20.05 3.55 -8.21
N GLY A 190 -19.16 2.58 -7.99
CA GLY A 190 -19.52 1.20 -7.67
C GLY A 190 -20.33 0.51 -8.78
N TYR A 191 -20.33 1.08 -10.00
CA TYR A 191 -21.19 0.61 -11.07
C TYR A 191 -20.49 -0.46 -11.88
N THR A 192 -20.95 -1.70 -11.73
CA THR A 192 -20.62 -2.83 -12.61
C THR A 192 -21.92 -3.28 -13.30
N PRO A 193 -21.93 -3.59 -14.61
CA PRO A 193 -23.15 -4.01 -15.30
C PRO A 193 -23.86 -5.16 -14.57
N PRO A 194 -25.20 -5.11 -14.37
CA PRO A 194 -25.91 -6.12 -13.57
C PRO A 194 -25.70 -7.57 -14.03
N ALA A 195 -25.57 -7.79 -15.34
CA ALA A 195 -25.30 -9.09 -15.92
C ALA A 195 -23.92 -9.65 -15.53
N GLU A 196 -22.90 -8.78 -15.44
CA GLU A 196 -21.57 -9.20 -15.00
C GLU A 196 -21.56 -9.51 -13.50
N ILE A 197 -22.21 -8.67 -12.68
CA ILE A 197 -22.34 -8.93 -11.24
C ILE A 197 -23.04 -10.27 -10.99
N ALA A 198 -24.13 -10.58 -11.71
CA ALA A 198 -24.85 -11.84 -11.54
C ALA A 198 -23.98 -13.07 -11.87
N LYS A 199 -23.18 -12.99 -12.94
CA LYS A 199 -22.22 -14.04 -13.30
C LYS A 199 -21.13 -14.19 -12.24
N GLN A 200 -20.55 -13.09 -11.79
CA GLN A 200 -19.51 -13.08 -10.76
C GLN A 200 -20.03 -13.61 -9.42
N ARG A 201 -21.25 -13.24 -9.01
CA ARG A 201 -21.94 -13.78 -7.83
C ARG A 201 -22.07 -15.29 -7.91
N THR A 202 -22.55 -15.80 -9.04
CA THR A 202 -22.72 -17.26 -9.23
C THR A 202 -21.39 -18.01 -9.07
N ILE A 203 -20.34 -17.52 -9.71
CA ILE A 203 -18.99 -18.11 -9.60
C ILE A 203 -18.49 -18.05 -8.16
N ALA A 204 -18.64 -16.90 -7.48
CA ALA A 204 -18.18 -16.74 -6.12
C ALA A 204 -18.92 -17.63 -5.13
N TYR A 205 -20.24 -17.79 -5.26
CA TYR A 205 -21.01 -18.72 -4.42
C TYR A 205 -20.59 -20.18 -4.65
N VAL A 206 -20.29 -20.58 -5.90
CA VAL A 206 -19.79 -21.93 -6.20
C VAL A 206 -18.42 -22.16 -5.56
N ILE A 207 -17.48 -21.21 -5.72
CA ILE A 207 -16.15 -21.28 -5.11
C ILE A 207 -16.26 -21.32 -3.59
N PHE A 208 -17.06 -20.43 -3.00
CA PHE A 208 -17.27 -20.38 -1.55
C PHE A 208 -17.90 -21.68 -1.04
N GLY A 209 -18.90 -22.21 -1.73
CA GLY A 209 -19.48 -23.51 -1.42
C GLY A 209 -18.45 -24.64 -1.46
N ALA A 210 -17.59 -24.67 -2.48
CA ALA A 210 -16.50 -25.65 -2.56
C ALA A 210 -15.48 -25.52 -1.42
N ILE A 211 -15.12 -24.29 -1.04
CA ILE A 211 -14.22 -24.02 0.10
C ILE A 211 -14.86 -24.50 1.40
N VAL A 212 -16.12 -24.14 1.67
CA VAL A 212 -16.83 -24.57 2.87
C VAL A 212 -16.91 -26.09 2.94
N LEU A 213 -17.28 -26.76 1.84
CA LEU A 213 -17.30 -28.23 1.77
C LEU A 213 -15.92 -28.84 2.04
N GLY A 214 -14.86 -28.28 1.44
CA GLY A 214 -13.50 -28.74 1.65
C GLY A 214 -13.03 -28.58 3.11
N VAL A 215 -13.30 -27.42 3.72
CA VAL A 215 -12.97 -27.14 5.13
C VAL A 215 -13.77 -28.04 6.07
N SER A 216 -15.07 -28.19 5.85
CA SER A 216 -15.93 -29.10 6.61
C SER A 216 -15.45 -30.56 6.49
N PHE A 217 -15.04 -31.00 5.30
CA PHE A 217 -14.47 -32.33 5.10
C PHE A 217 -13.15 -32.52 5.87
N LEU A 218 -12.26 -31.54 5.83
CA LEU A 218 -10.99 -31.58 6.58
C LEU A 218 -11.22 -31.61 8.09
N LEU A 219 -12.09 -30.75 8.60
CA LEU A 219 -12.47 -30.73 10.02
C LEU A 219 -13.15 -32.04 10.45
N GLY A 220 -14.03 -32.60 9.61
CA GLY A 220 -14.62 -33.92 9.83
C GLY A 220 -13.57 -35.03 9.87
N ARG A 221 -12.58 -34.99 8.98
CA ARG A 221 -11.48 -35.96 8.96
C ARG A 221 -10.57 -35.84 10.19
N THR A 222 -10.22 -34.63 10.63
CA THR A 222 -9.34 -34.43 11.80
C THR A 222 -10.05 -34.81 13.09
N THR A 223 -11.31 -34.43 13.25
CA THR A 223 -12.14 -34.85 14.40
C THR A 223 -12.35 -36.36 14.43
N TYR A 224 -12.62 -36.99 13.27
CA TYR A 224 -12.70 -38.44 13.15
C TYR A 224 -11.37 -39.13 13.50
N ALA A 225 -10.24 -38.64 12.99
CA ALA A 225 -8.92 -39.20 13.30
C ALA A 225 -8.58 -39.06 14.80
N ALA A 226 -8.85 -37.89 15.40
CA ALA A 226 -8.66 -37.67 16.84
C ALA A 226 -9.54 -38.60 17.67
N TRP A 227 -10.81 -38.77 17.29
CA TRP A 227 -11.72 -39.71 17.92
C TRP A 227 -11.23 -41.16 17.76
N HIS A 228 -10.75 -41.55 16.58
CA HIS A 228 -10.25 -42.89 16.30
C HIS A 228 -8.99 -43.22 17.11
N VAL A 229 -8.03 -42.28 17.20
CA VAL A 229 -6.84 -42.42 18.05
C VAL A 229 -7.21 -42.46 19.53
N ALA A 230 -8.14 -41.62 19.98
CA ALA A 230 -8.63 -41.64 21.36
C ALA A 230 -9.28 -42.99 21.70
N ARG A 231 -10.07 -43.54 20.77
CA ARG A 231 -10.70 -44.87 20.90
C ARG A 231 -9.67 -46.00 20.96
N ILE A 232 -8.64 -45.97 20.10
CA ILE A 232 -7.54 -46.95 20.13
C ILE A 232 -6.76 -46.83 21.46
N ARG A 233 -6.45 -45.61 21.91
CA ARG A 233 -5.78 -45.39 23.21
C ARG A 233 -6.61 -45.88 24.38
N GLN A 234 -7.92 -45.67 24.37
CA GLN A 234 -8.82 -46.20 25.39
C GLN A 234 -8.88 -47.73 25.36
N ALA A 235 -8.96 -48.33 24.17
CA ALA A 235 -8.94 -49.80 24.01
C ALA A 235 -7.60 -50.40 24.47
N ALA A 236 -6.46 -49.79 24.11
CA ALA A 236 -5.13 -50.18 24.56
C ALA A 236 -4.95 -50.05 26.08
N ARG A 237 -5.46 -48.97 26.69
CA ARG A 237 -5.48 -48.80 28.15
C ARG A 237 -6.35 -49.84 28.85
N LYS A 238 -7.45 -50.26 28.23
CA LYS A 238 -8.35 -51.29 28.77
C LYS A 238 -7.76 -52.71 28.62
N ALA A 239 -6.96 -52.94 27.58
CA ALA A 239 -6.25 -54.19 27.33
C ALA A 239 -4.97 -54.36 28.19
N GLN A 240 -4.28 -53.26 28.53
CA GLN A 240 -3.09 -53.27 29.41
C GLN A 240 -3.43 -53.32 30.91
N GLY A 241 -4.38 -54.17 31.32
CA GLY A 241 -4.82 -54.40 32.70
C GLY A 241 -3.92 -53.85 33.82
N ALA A 242 -4.39 -52.81 34.49
CA ALA A 242 -4.18 -52.49 35.90
C ALA A 242 -2.75 -52.50 36.50
N ASN A 243 -1.66 -52.20 35.78
CA ASN A 243 -0.33 -52.05 36.41
C ASN A 243 0.59 -50.99 35.78
N VAL A 244 0.05 -49.93 35.20
CA VAL A 244 0.84 -48.73 34.87
C VAL A 244 0.81 -47.82 36.12
N PRO A 245 1.97 -47.40 36.67
CA PRO A 245 2.00 -46.43 37.75
C PRO A 245 1.21 -45.19 37.33
N GLN A 246 0.21 -44.78 38.11
CA GLN A 246 -0.43 -43.48 37.91
C GLN A 246 0.68 -42.43 38.00
N ALA A 247 1.06 -41.85 36.86
CA ALA A 247 1.84 -40.62 36.86
C ALA A 247 1.07 -39.64 37.75
N GLY A 248 1.65 -39.28 38.89
CA GLY A 248 0.97 -38.56 39.96
C GLY A 248 0.17 -37.41 39.39
N GLY A 249 -1.16 -37.45 39.59
CA GLY A 249 -2.06 -36.43 39.08
C GLY A 249 -1.55 -35.07 39.52
N VAL A 250 -1.17 -34.24 38.55
CA VAL A 250 -0.78 -32.85 38.82
C VAL A 250 -1.93 -32.24 39.60
N LYS A 251 -1.69 -31.87 40.86
CA LYS A 251 -2.72 -31.35 41.77
C LYS A 251 -3.47 -30.22 41.06
N LEU A 252 -4.80 -30.26 41.10
CA LEU A 252 -5.68 -29.29 40.41
C LEU A 252 -5.31 -27.83 40.76
N GLY A 253 -4.83 -27.58 41.98
CA GLY A 253 -4.33 -26.27 42.43
C GLY A 253 -3.05 -25.79 41.74
N THR A 254 -2.14 -26.70 41.34
CA THR A 254 -0.93 -26.37 40.56
C THR A 254 -1.26 -26.07 39.10
N GLN A 255 -2.35 -26.63 38.58
CA GLN A 255 -2.88 -26.26 37.26
C GLN A 255 -3.59 -24.91 37.29
N LEU A 256 -4.35 -24.62 38.35
CA LEU A 256 -5.06 -23.34 38.50
C LEU A 256 -4.08 -22.15 38.63
N SER A 257 -2.99 -22.33 39.37
CA SER A 257 -1.94 -21.30 39.49
C SER A 257 -1.21 -21.08 38.16
N ALA A 258 -0.90 -22.14 37.40
CA ALA A 258 -0.33 -22.01 36.06
C ALA A 258 -1.25 -21.23 35.10
N TRP A 259 -2.56 -21.54 35.10
CA TRP A 259 -3.55 -20.78 34.32
C TRP A 259 -3.67 -19.33 34.77
N ALA A 260 -3.61 -19.05 36.07
CA ALA A 260 -3.64 -17.69 36.60
C ALA A 260 -2.42 -16.86 36.13
N PHE A 261 -1.22 -17.46 36.08
CA PHE A 261 -0.03 -16.80 35.54
C PHE A 261 -0.10 -16.56 34.02
N MET A 262 -0.73 -17.47 33.27
CA MET A 262 -0.92 -17.31 31.81
C MET A 262 -2.08 -16.37 31.46
N LEU A 263 -3.04 -16.17 32.37
CA LEU A 263 -4.27 -15.42 32.12
C LEU A 263 -4.03 -14.02 31.53
N PRO A 264 -3.10 -13.18 32.04
CA PRO A 264 -2.86 -11.85 31.47
C PRO A 264 -2.36 -11.90 30.02
N ALA A 265 -1.50 -12.86 29.70
CA ALA A 265 -0.98 -13.04 28.35
C ALA A 265 -2.08 -13.52 27.39
N VAL A 266 -2.87 -14.52 27.79
CA VAL A 266 -3.98 -15.06 26.99
C VAL A 266 -5.06 -14.00 26.77
N LEU A 267 -5.44 -13.24 27.82
CA LEU A 267 -6.41 -12.15 27.70
C LEU A 267 -5.91 -11.06 26.77
N SER A 268 -4.64 -10.67 26.88
CA SER A 268 -4.04 -9.69 25.98
C SER A 268 -4.11 -10.14 24.52
N ILE A 269 -3.72 -11.39 24.23
CA ILE A 269 -3.79 -11.95 22.86
C ILE A 269 -5.25 -12.04 22.38
N ALA A 270 -6.18 -12.47 23.23
CA ALA A 270 -7.59 -12.57 22.88
C ALA A 270 -8.20 -11.20 22.53
N ILE A 271 -7.90 -10.18 23.33
CA ILE A 271 -8.47 -8.83 23.19
C ILE A 271 -7.81 -8.07 22.03
N TRP A 272 -6.49 -8.15 21.86
CA TRP A 272 -5.77 -7.32 20.89
C TRP A 272 -5.52 -7.98 19.53
N ALA A 273 -5.54 -9.32 19.45
CA ALA A 273 -5.36 -10.05 18.19
C ALA A 273 -6.67 -10.67 17.69
N TYR A 274 -7.32 -11.51 18.50
CA TYR A 274 -8.47 -12.29 18.03
C TYR A 274 -9.77 -11.48 17.95
N LEU A 275 -10.02 -10.57 18.89
CA LEU A 275 -11.22 -9.75 18.84
C LEU A 275 -11.27 -8.82 17.60
N PRO A 276 -10.20 -8.08 17.23
CA PRO A 276 -10.16 -7.34 15.97
C PRO A 276 -10.26 -8.24 14.74
N LEU A 277 -9.63 -9.42 14.77
CA LEU A 277 -9.73 -10.40 13.68
C LEU A 277 -11.18 -10.85 13.47
N LEU A 278 -11.89 -11.21 14.54
CA LEU A 278 -13.30 -11.62 14.47
C LEU A 278 -14.21 -10.48 14.00
N ARG A 279 -13.96 -9.25 14.46
CA ARG A 279 -14.70 -8.07 13.96
C ARG A 279 -14.43 -7.82 12.48
N GLY A 280 -13.16 -7.91 12.04
CA GLY A 280 -12.78 -7.78 10.65
C GLY A 280 -13.38 -8.87 9.76
N LEU A 281 -13.49 -10.11 10.28
CA LEU A 281 -14.18 -11.21 9.60
C LEU A 281 -15.66 -10.87 9.38
N VAL A 282 -16.36 -10.33 10.38
CA VAL A 282 -17.76 -9.91 10.23
C VAL A 282 -17.90 -8.72 9.27
N MET A 283 -17.01 -7.73 9.38
CA MET A 283 -16.98 -6.56 8.50
C MET A 283 -16.82 -6.93 7.03
N ALA A 284 -16.07 -7.99 6.71
CA ALA A 284 -15.89 -8.43 5.33
C ALA A 284 -17.19 -8.88 4.64
N PHE A 285 -18.23 -9.26 5.40
CA PHE A 285 -19.55 -9.61 4.87
C PHE A 285 -20.57 -8.47 4.99
N GLN A 286 -20.13 -7.29 5.40
CA GLN A 286 -20.96 -6.12 5.63
C GLN A 286 -20.50 -4.95 4.75
N ASP A 287 -21.46 -4.15 4.31
CA ASP A 287 -21.22 -2.78 3.86
C ASP A 287 -21.19 -1.89 5.10
N VAL A 288 -19.97 -1.56 5.51
CA VAL A 288 -19.69 -0.88 6.77
C VAL A 288 -19.69 0.62 6.51
N SER A 289 -20.73 1.30 6.97
CA SER A 289 -20.76 2.75 7.03
C SER A 289 -20.30 3.25 8.40
N ILE A 290 -19.49 4.32 8.41
CA ILE A 290 -19.10 5.02 9.63
C ILE A 290 -20.33 5.69 10.28
N LEU A 291 -21.30 6.10 9.46
CA LEU A 291 -22.51 6.81 9.86
C LEU A 291 -23.75 6.05 9.34
N GLY A 292 -24.67 5.65 10.22
CA GLY A 292 -25.95 5.07 9.81
C GLY A 292 -26.06 3.55 9.84
N GLY A 293 -25.09 2.84 10.44
CA GLY A 293 -25.15 1.40 10.67
C GLY A 293 -24.66 0.55 9.49
N SER A 294 -24.26 -0.70 9.76
CA SER A 294 -23.70 -1.61 8.77
C SER A 294 -24.77 -2.53 8.18
N ARG A 295 -24.82 -2.66 6.85
CA ARG A 295 -25.72 -3.59 6.15
C ARG A 295 -25.01 -4.90 5.84
N PHE A 296 -25.67 -6.04 6.04
CA PHE A 296 -25.11 -7.32 5.59
C PHE A 296 -25.25 -7.48 4.07
N VAL A 297 -24.14 -7.75 3.39
CA VAL A 297 -24.05 -7.87 1.92
C VAL A 297 -23.51 -9.24 1.46
N GLY A 298 -23.22 -10.14 2.39
CA GLY A 298 -22.77 -11.49 2.06
C GLY A 298 -21.40 -11.48 1.36
N LEU A 299 -21.29 -12.06 0.17
CA LEU A 299 -20.02 -12.21 -0.56
C LEU A 299 -19.69 -11.05 -1.50
N ASP A 300 -20.51 -10.01 -1.55
CA ASP A 300 -20.37 -8.92 -2.53
C ASP A 300 -19.00 -8.23 -2.43
N ASN A 301 -18.48 -7.99 -1.22
CA ASN A 301 -17.14 -7.40 -1.03
C ASN A 301 -16.02 -8.29 -1.59
N PHE A 302 -16.15 -9.61 -1.48
CA PHE A 302 -15.14 -10.57 -2.00
C PHE A 302 -15.18 -10.62 -3.53
N ILE A 303 -16.38 -10.55 -4.11
CA ILE A 303 -16.60 -10.49 -5.55
C ILE A 303 -16.00 -9.21 -6.10
N GLU A 304 -16.29 -8.08 -5.47
CA GLU A 304 -15.76 -6.78 -5.86
C GLU A 304 -14.23 -6.78 -5.79
N ALA A 305 -13.63 -7.23 -4.68
CA ALA A 305 -12.18 -7.31 -4.53
C ALA A 305 -11.52 -8.20 -5.59
N ALA A 306 -12.03 -9.41 -5.83
CA ALA A 306 -11.48 -10.31 -6.84
C ALA A 306 -11.75 -9.83 -8.28
N GLY A 307 -12.80 -9.04 -8.49
CA GLY A 307 -13.20 -8.44 -9.76
C GLY A 307 -12.35 -7.24 -10.17
N GLN A 308 -11.94 -6.43 -9.18
CA GLN A 308 -11.22 -5.18 -9.43
C GLN A 308 -9.83 -5.40 -10.03
N GLU A 309 -9.53 -4.64 -11.09
CA GLU A 309 -8.23 -4.66 -11.75
C GLU A 309 -7.11 -4.17 -10.82
N THR A 310 -7.38 -3.14 -10.00
CA THR A 310 -6.41 -2.59 -9.04
C THR A 310 -5.97 -3.62 -8.02
N PHE A 311 -6.89 -4.45 -7.53
CA PHE A 311 -6.56 -5.55 -6.63
C PHE A 311 -5.72 -6.63 -7.32
N ARG A 312 -6.06 -7.02 -8.55
CA ARG A 312 -5.28 -8.01 -9.32
C ARG A 312 -3.88 -7.52 -9.64
N THR A 313 -3.73 -6.27 -10.04
CA THR A 313 -2.43 -5.60 -10.24
C THR A 313 -1.68 -5.51 -8.91
N GLY A 314 -2.38 -5.14 -7.82
CA GLY A 314 -1.89 -5.17 -6.45
C GLY A 314 -1.26 -6.50 -6.04
N MET A 315 -1.96 -7.60 -6.34
CA MET A 315 -1.49 -8.95 -6.08
C MET A 315 -0.24 -9.29 -6.90
N LYS A 316 -0.26 -9.02 -8.22
CA LYS A 316 0.90 -9.26 -9.10
C LYS A 316 2.14 -8.48 -8.63
N ASN A 317 1.95 -7.22 -8.28
CA ASN A 317 3.02 -6.36 -7.79
C ASN A 317 3.53 -6.82 -6.42
N ALA A 318 2.66 -7.34 -5.55
CA ALA A 318 3.12 -7.94 -4.29
C ALA A 318 3.97 -9.20 -4.52
N PHE A 319 3.64 -10.03 -5.51
CA PHE A 319 4.50 -11.14 -5.93
C PHE A 319 5.84 -10.63 -6.50
N LEU A 320 5.83 -9.61 -7.36
CA LEU A 320 7.05 -9.03 -7.92
C LEU A 320 7.93 -8.39 -6.84
N PHE A 321 7.34 -7.63 -5.93
CA PHE A 321 8.02 -7.06 -4.77
C PHE A 321 8.66 -8.16 -3.92
N THR A 322 7.89 -9.21 -3.62
CA THR A 322 8.39 -10.37 -2.87
C THR A 322 9.53 -11.06 -3.59
N ALA A 323 9.43 -11.25 -4.91
CA ALA A 323 10.49 -11.85 -5.71
C ALA A 323 11.78 -11.05 -5.59
N TYR A 324 11.75 -9.72 -5.80
CA TYR A 324 12.93 -8.87 -5.65
C TYR A 324 13.51 -8.92 -4.23
N LEU A 325 12.65 -8.83 -3.21
CA LEU A 325 13.09 -8.88 -1.83
C LEU A 325 13.76 -10.23 -1.50
N LEU A 326 13.20 -11.34 -1.99
CA LEU A 326 13.74 -12.67 -1.73
C LEU A 326 15.02 -12.93 -2.52
N THR A 327 15.11 -12.51 -3.78
CA THR A 327 16.31 -12.74 -4.59
C THR A 327 17.49 -11.88 -4.16
N LEU A 328 17.24 -10.61 -3.81
CA LEU A 328 18.30 -9.64 -3.53
C LEU A 328 18.53 -9.42 -2.04
N GLY A 329 17.47 -9.51 -1.23
CA GLY A 329 17.50 -9.15 0.19
C GLY A 329 17.58 -10.31 1.16
N PHE A 330 17.05 -11.49 0.81
CA PHE A 330 16.95 -12.59 1.77
C PHE A 330 18.31 -13.22 2.12
N PHE A 331 19.18 -13.39 1.12
CA PHE A 331 20.50 -14.00 1.32
C PHE A 331 21.56 -13.01 1.81
N LEU A 332 21.31 -11.71 1.63
CA LEU A 332 22.26 -10.67 2.04
C LEU A 332 22.58 -10.68 3.55
N PRO A 333 21.60 -10.79 4.47
CA PRO A 333 21.90 -10.96 5.89
C PRO A 333 22.71 -12.21 6.22
N VAL A 334 22.52 -13.32 5.49
CA VAL A 334 23.30 -14.56 5.68
C VAL A 334 24.74 -14.34 5.27
N ALA A 335 24.96 -13.69 4.11
CA ALA A 335 26.29 -13.34 3.64
C ALA A 335 27.01 -12.40 4.62
N ILE A 336 26.32 -11.37 5.12
CA ILE A 336 26.86 -10.45 6.14
C ILE A 336 27.19 -11.21 7.43
N ALA A 337 26.33 -12.14 7.87
CA ALA A 337 26.58 -12.93 9.07
C ALA A 337 27.83 -13.81 8.93
N LEU A 338 28.03 -14.46 7.78
CA LEU A 338 29.24 -15.25 7.48
C LEU A 338 30.48 -14.35 7.51
N LEU A 339 30.44 -13.20 6.83
CA LEU A 339 31.55 -12.24 6.83
C LEU A 339 31.87 -11.75 8.24
N LEU A 340 30.86 -11.39 9.04
CA LEU A 340 31.04 -10.94 10.42
C LEU A 340 31.58 -12.03 11.35
N ASN A 341 31.29 -13.30 11.07
CA ASN A 341 31.81 -14.43 11.82
C ASN A 341 33.34 -14.57 11.64
N GLU A 342 33.83 -14.33 10.42
CA GLU A 342 35.25 -14.45 10.04
C GLU A 342 36.12 -13.26 10.48
N ILE A 343 35.53 -12.14 10.93
CA ILE A 343 36.31 -10.95 11.31
C ILE A 343 37.10 -11.20 12.61
N PRO A 344 38.45 -11.19 12.60
CA PRO A 344 39.24 -11.51 13.79
C PRO A 344 39.37 -10.35 14.77
N LYS A 345 39.33 -9.09 14.30
CA LYS A 345 39.52 -7.86 15.10
C LYS A 345 38.44 -6.82 14.79
N ALA A 346 38.12 -5.97 15.77
CA ALA A 346 37.11 -4.90 15.65
C ALA A 346 35.67 -5.39 15.36
N LYS A 347 35.30 -6.59 15.81
CA LYS A 347 33.95 -7.19 15.65
C LYS A 347 32.81 -6.23 16.03
N THR A 348 32.95 -5.50 17.14
CA THR A 348 31.94 -4.55 17.61
C THR A 348 31.76 -3.37 16.66
N PHE A 349 32.84 -2.85 16.07
CA PHE A 349 32.76 -1.73 15.13
C PHE A 349 31.97 -2.10 13.87
N PHE A 350 32.29 -3.24 13.24
CA PHE A 350 31.56 -3.71 12.07
C PHE A 350 30.11 -4.03 12.40
N ARG A 351 29.82 -4.66 13.55
CA ARG A 351 28.44 -4.88 14.01
C ARG A 351 27.69 -3.55 14.13
N VAL A 352 28.24 -2.54 14.78
CA VAL A 352 27.58 -1.22 14.89
C VAL A 352 27.33 -0.61 13.50
N LEU A 353 28.31 -0.66 12.60
CA LEU A 353 28.21 -0.08 11.27
C LEU A 353 27.09 -0.71 10.43
N TYR A 354 27.03 -2.05 10.35
CA TYR A 354 25.99 -2.73 9.58
C TYR A 354 24.59 -2.60 10.20
N TYR A 355 24.50 -2.32 11.51
CA TYR A 355 23.24 -2.19 12.23
C TYR A 355 22.71 -0.75 12.23
N LEU A 356 23.57 0.23 11.95
CA LEU A 356 23.19 1.64 11.93
C LEU A 356 21.93 1.95 11.09
N PRO A 357 21.72 1.33 9.90
CA PRO A 357 20.49 1.53 9.12
C PRO A 357 19.21 1.20 9.88
N ALA A 358 19.25 0.21 10.77
CA ALA A 358 18.10 -0.29 11.52
C ALA A 358 17.54 0.70 12.55
N VAL A 359 18.36 1.68 12.93
CA VAL A 359 17.97 2.72 13.89
C VAL A 359 17.02 3.73 13.23
N THR A 360 16.99 3.77 11.89
CA THR A 360 16.08 4.64 11.14
C THR A 360 14.72 3.98 10.91
N THR A 361 13.65 4.78 10.92
CA THR A 361 12.31 4.27 10.61
C THR A 361 12.17 4.02 9.10
N SER A 362 11.33 3.06 8.72
CA SER A 362 11.02 2.73 7.32
C SER A 362 10.68 3.96 6.48
N VAL A 363 9.87 4.87 7.03
CA VAL A 363 9.45 6.13 6.39
C VAL A 363 10.64 7.05 6.14
N VAL A 364 11.53 7.24 7.13
CA VAL A 364 12.71 8.10 7.00
C VAL A 364 13.67 7.52 5.95
N THR A 365 13.90 6.20 5.97
CA THR A 365 14.70 5.53 4.95
C THR A 365 14.11 5.73 3.56
N ALA A 366 12.79 5.56 3.41
CA ALA A 366 12.10 5.76 2.13
C ALA A 366 12.21 7.21 1.63
N MET A 367 12.10 8.20 2.52
CA MET A 367 12.28 9.62 2.15
C MET A 367 13.73 9.94 1.73
N LEU A 368 14.71 9.37 2.43
CA LEU A 368 16.14 9.53 2.08
C LEU A 368 16.41 8.96 0.69
N PHE A 369 15.99 7.73 0.43
CA PHE A 369 16.20 7.09 -0.86
C PHE A 369 15.41 7.76 -1.99
N ARG A 370 14.23 8.34 -1.70
CA ARG A 370 13.52 9.18 -2.67
C ARG A 370 14.37 10.35 -3.16
N GLN A 371 15.20 10.94 -2.30
CA GLN A 371 16.16 11.98 -2.71
C GLN A 371 17.34 11.40 -3.49
N PHE A 372 17.81 10.21 -3.15
CA PHE A 372 18.88 9.53 -3.89
C PHE A 372 18.46 9.14 -5.31
N PHE A 373 17.19 8.80 -5.49
CA PHE A 373 16.54 8.47 -6.76
C PHE A 373 16.00 9.68 -7.51
N ASP A 374 16.48 10.89 -7.18
CA ASP A 374 16.14 12.09 -7.95
C ASP A 374 16.52 11.90 -9.44
N PRO A 375 15.60 12.20 -10.38
CA PRO A 375 15.81 11.92 -11.79
C PRO A 375 16.82 12.86 -12.46
N SER A 376 17.21 13.95 -11.80
CA SER A 376 18.23 14.84 -12.34
C SER A 376 19.58 14.12 -12.42
N PRO A 377 20.50 14.59 -13.28
CA PRO A 377 21.88 14.10 -13.30
C PRO A 377 22.58 14.24 -11.94
N ASN A 378 22.12 15.18 -11.10
CA ASN A 378 22.67 15.46 -9.77
C ASN A 378 22.12 14.54 -8.67
N GLY A 379 21.11 13.72 -8.95
CA GLY A 379 20.65 12.70 -8.02
C GLY A 379 21.77 11.72 -7.69
N LEU A 380 21.86 11.25 -6.45
CA LEU A 380 22.99 10.41 -6.00
C LEU A 380 23.12 9.14 -6.85
N ALA A 381 22.01 8.45 -7.12
CA ALA A 381 22.02 7.23 -7.94
C ALA A 381 22.46 7.52 -9.38
N ASN A 382 21.99 8.63 -9.97
CA ASN A 382 22.37 9.03 -11.33
C ASN A 382 23.81 9.54 -11.41
N THR A 383 24.32 10.19 -10.37
CA THR A 383 25.73 10.60 -10.29
C THR A 383 26.65 9.38 -10.29
N LEU A 384 26.28 8.34 -9.55
CA LEU A 384 27.01 7.06 -9.55
C LEU A 384 26.94 6.37 -10.92
N LEU A 385 25.78 6.35 -11.58
CA LEU A 385 25.64 5.84 -12.95
C LEU A 385 26.46 6.63 -13.98
N GLY A 386 26.55 7.96 -13.81
CA GLY A 386 27.36 8.84 -14.64
C GLY A 386 28.84 8.51 -14.61
N ALA A 387 29.36 8.00 -13.48
CA ALA A 387 30.74 7.49 -13.39
C ALA A 387 31.00 6.31 -14.33
N PHE A 388 29.96 5.55 -14.68
CA PHE A 388 29.99 4.45 -15.64
C PHE A 388 29.50 4.85 -17.04
N ARG A 389 29.31 6.15 -17.30
CA ARG A 389 28.79 6.72 -18.57
C ARG A 389 27.39 6.23 -18.94
N VAL A 390 26.56 5.91 -17.95
CA VAL A 390 25.15 5.56 -18.17
C VAL A 390 24.30 6.83 -18.08
N GLU A 391 23.31 6.96 -18.97
CA GLU A 391 22.41 8.11 -18.98
C GLU A 391 21.55 8.19 -17.70
N PRO A 392 21.20 9.40 -17.21
CA PRO A 392 20.36 9.57 -16.04
C PRO A 392 19.03 8.82 -16.16
N GLN A 393 18.70 8.03 -15.15
CA GLN A 393 17.49 7.22 -15.11
C GLN A 393 16.40 7.90 -14.29
N LYS A 394 15.15 7.72 -14.71
CA LYS A 394 13.95 8.20 -14.01
C LYS A 394 13.45 7.13 -13.02
N TRP A 395 14.29 6.75 -12.07
CA TRP A 395 14.10 5.61 -11.15
C TRP A 395 12.68 5.42 -10.63
N LEU A 396 12.07 6.47 -10.08
CA LEU A 396 10.72 6.42 -9.49
C LEU A 396 9.59 6.78 -10.47
N GLN A 397 9.90 7.34 -11.64
CA GLN A 397 8.89 7.74 -12.65
C GLN A 397 8.82 6.77 -13.83
N ASP A 398 9.75 5.83 -13.95
CA ASP A 398 9.72 4.75 -14.94
C ASP A 398 9.02 3.51 -14.35
N PRO A 399 7.90 3.03 -14.94
CA PRO A 399 7.19 1.83 -14.48
C PRO A 399 8.07 0.58 -14.37
N SER A 400 9.12 0.46 -15.20
CA SER A 400 10.00 -0.71 -15.21
C SER A 400 11.01 -0.70 -14.06
N LEU A 401 11.41 0.48 -13.59
CA LEU A 401 12.43 0.67 -12.55
C LEU A 401 11.84 0.96 -11.17
N ALA A 402 10.63 1.53 -11.11
CA ALA A 402 10.05 2.03 -9.88
C ALA A 402 9.91 0.95 -8.80
N MET A 403 9.49 -0.27 -9.17
CA MET A 403 9.37 -1.37 -8.20
C MET A 403 10.74 -1.75 -7.60
N PHE A 404 11.76 -1.85 -8.44
CA PHE A 404 13.13 -2.13 -8.00
C PHE A 404 13.64 -1.03 -7.06
N ALA A 405 13.49 0.23 -7.46
CA ALA A 405 13.89 1.40 -6.66
C ALA A 405 13.19 1.43 -5.29
N VAL A 406 11.92 1.01 -5.20
CA VAL A 406 11.19 0.98 -3.93
C VAL A 406 11.63 -0.17 -3.00
N VAL A 407 12.12 -1.29 -3.55
CA VAL A 407 12.58 -2.46 -2.78
C VAL A 407 13.98 -2.26 -2.19
N VAL A 408 14.89 -1.60 -2.90
CA VAL A 408 16.30 -1.39 -2.49
C VAL A 408 16.45 -0.79 -1.07
N PRO A 409 15.73 0.28 -0.69
CA PRO A 409 15.82 0.87 0.65
C PRO A 409 15.51 -0.13 1.76
N LEU A 410 14.51 -1.00 1.52
CA LEU A 410 14.11 -2.03 2.47
C LEU A 410 15.20 -3.08 2.65
N ILE A 411 15.79 -3.54 1.55
CA ILE A 411 16.93 -4.48 1.57
C ILE A 411 18.07 -3.88 2.39
N TRP A 412 18.44 -2.63 2.11
CA TRP A 412 19.51 -1.94 2.82
C TRP A 412 19.24 -1.83 4.33
N SER A 413 18.03 -1.42 4.72
CA SER A 413 17.68 -1.28 6.15
C SER A 413 17.57 -2.62 6.88
N ALA A 414 17.17 -3.69 6.19
CA ALA A 414 16.92 -5.00 6.80
C ALA A 414 18.16 -5.90 6.85
N ALA A 415 19.17 -5.65 6.01
CA ALA A 415 20.35 -6.50 5.87
C ALA A 415 21.12 -6.68 7.19
N GLY A 416 21.37 -5.57 7.90
CA GLY A 416 22.09 -5.56 9.17
C GLY A 416 21.39 -6.33 10.28
N PRO A 417 20.17 -5.93 10.69
CA PRO A 417 19.38 -6.64 11.70
C PRO A 417 19.12 -8.10 11.34
N GLY A 418 18.86 -8.39 10.07
CA GLY A 418 18.67 -9.76 9.61
C GLY A 418 19.90 -10.63 9.85
N SER A 419 21.11 -10.04 9.88
CA SER A 419 22.35 -10.81 10.06
C SER A 419 22.53 -11.30 11.51
N VAL A 420 21.88 -10.65 12.50
CA VAL A 420 22.02 -11.02 13.92
C VAL A 420 21.61 -12.47 14.15
N ILE A 421 20.44 -12.83 13.62
CA ILE A 421 19.83 -14.12 13.91
C ILE A 421 20.67 -15.24 13.29
N TYR A 422 21.22 -15.00 12.10
CA TYR A 422 22.13 -15.93 11.45
C TYR A 422 23.49 -15.99 12.14
N LEU A 423 24.02 -14.85 12.60
CA LEU A 423 25.27 -14.81 13.35
C LEU A 423 25.17 -15.57 14.67
N ALA A 424 24.06 -15.41 15.40
CA ALA A 424 23.80 -16.18 16.62
C ALA A 424 23.66 -17.68 16.34
N ALA A 425 23.03 -18.06 15.22
CA ALA A 425 22.93 -19.45 14.81
C ALA A 425 24.27 -20.05 14.38
N LEU A 426 25.11 -19.28 13.68
CA LEU A 426 26.48 -19.69 13.32
C LEU A 426 27.31 -20.00 14.57
N GLN A 427 27.16 -19.22 15.64
CA GLN A 427 27.85 -19.44 16.92
C GLN A 427 27.37 -20.68 17.68
N SER A 428 26.25 -21.29 17.27
CA SER A 428 25.75 -22.54 17.87
C SER A 428 26.29 -23.80 17.21
N ILE A 429 26.99 -23.66 16.08
CA ILE A 429 27.60 -24.79 15.36
C ILE A 429 28.88 -25.19 16.12
N PRO A 430 29.02 -26.45 16.58
CA PRO A 430 30.23 -26.90 17.27
C PRO A 430 31.46 -26.79 16.37
N ASP A 431 32.58 -26.28 16.92
CA ASP A 431 33.85 -26.13 16.19
C ASP A 431 34.36 -27.48 15.66
N GLU A 432 34.08 -28.58 16.36
CA GLU A 432 34.41 -29.95 15.96
C GLU A 432 33.92 -30.31 14.54
N MET A 433 32.78 -29.77 14.09
CA MET A 433 32.28 -30.02 12.73
C MET A 433 33.15 -29.35 11.67
N TYR A 434 33.71 -28.18 11.98
CA TYR A 434 34.62 -27.48 11.07
C TYR A 434 36.01 -28.09 11.10
N GLU A 435 36.51 -28.50 12.27
CA GLU A 435 37.79 -29.20 12.42
C GLU A 435 37.79 -30.54 11.67
N ALA A 436 36.72 -31.33 11.79
CA ALA A 436 36.57 -32.57 11.04
C ALA A 436 36.60 -32.32 9.51
N ALA A 437 35.90 -31.28 9.04
CA ALA A 437 35.93 -30.90 7.63
C ALA A 437 37.33 -30.47 7.18
N ASP A 438 38.10 -29.79 8.03
CA ASP A 438 39.49 -29.41 7.75
C ASP A 438 40.41 -30.62 7.66
N LEU A 439 40.20 -31.65 8.49
CA LEU A 439 40.92 -32.93 8.40
C LEU A 439 40.62 -33.67 7.09
N ASP A 440 39.38 -33.57 6.59
CA ASP A 440 38.96 -34.13 5.29
C ASP A 440 39.42 -33.28 4.08
N GLY A 441 40.15 -32.18 4.31
CA GLY A 441 40.65 -31.28 3.26
C GLY A 441 39.57 -30.40 2.63
N ALA A 442 38.45 -30.16 3.33
CA ALA A 442 37.37 -29.32 2.84
C ALA A 442 37.78 -27.84 2.78
N GLY A 443 37.73 -27.25 1.58
CA GLY A 443 37.94 -25.82 1.41
C GLY A 443 36.80 -24.96 1.98
N PHE A 444 37.01 -23.64 2.00
CA PHE A 444 36.04 -22.65 2.53
C PHE A 444 34.62 -22.82 1.97
N TRP A 445 34.47 -22.95 0.65
CA TRP A 445 33.17 -23.13 0.01
C TRP A 445 32.52 -24.47 0.37
N THR A 446 33.32 -25.54 0.48
CA THR A 446 32.82 -26.86 0.89
C THR A 446 32.25 -26.79 2.30
N LYS A 447 32.95 -26.14 3.24
CA LYS A 447 32.47 -25.93 4.61
C LYS A 447 31.15 -25.14 4.64
N ILE A 448 31.04 -24.06 3.85
CA ILE A 448 29.79 -23.27 3.76
C ILE A 448 28.62 -24.12 3.26
N PHE A 449 28.79 -24.80 2.12
CA PHE A 449 27.66 -25.49 1.46
C PHE A 449 27.32 -26.84 2.09
N GLN A 450 28.29 -27.52 2.73
CA GLN A 450 28.09 -28.87 3.28
C GLN A 450 27.95 -28.91 4.80
N VAL A 451 28.47 -27.91 5.54
CA VAL A 451 28.35 -27.86 7.01
C VAL A 451 27.41 -26.73 7.41
N THR A 452 27.73 -25.50 7.01
CA THR A 452 27.04 -24.31 7.52
C THR A 452 25.60 -24.17 7.03
N ILE A 453 25.37 -24.15 5.72
CA ILE A 453 24.03 -23.97 5.13
C ILE A 453 23.06 -25.10 5.52
N PRO A 454 23.45 -26.39 5.50
CA PRO A 454 22.57 -27.47 5.97
C PRO A 454 22.17 -27.30 7.43
N THR A 455 23.09 -26.88 8.29
CA THR A 455 22.82 -26.62 9.71
C THR A 455 21.88 -25.42 9.90
N LEU A 456 22.02 -24.38 9.07
CA LEU A 456 21.16 -23.19 9.10
C LEU A 456 19.81 -23.38 8.39
N THR A 457 19.59 -24.48 7.66
CA THR A 457 18.40 -24.69 6.82
C THR A 457 17.07 -24.51 7.57
N PRO A 458 16.87 -25.04 8.80
CA PRO A 458 15.64 -24.79 9.55
C PRO A 458 15.35 -23.29 9.76
N LEU A 459 16.40 -22.53 10.11
CA LEU A 459 16.30 -21.10 10.37
C LEU A 459 16.03 -20.33 9.07
N LEU A 460 16.70 -20.71 7.97
CA LEU A 460 16.48 -20.14 6.64
C LEU A 460 15.02 -20.32 6.21
N VAL A 461 14.44 -21.52 6.36
CA VAL A 461 13.04 -21.75 5.94
C VAL A 461 12.06 -20.96 6.79
N ILE A 462 12.25 -20.90 8.11
CA ILE A 462 11.38 -20.11 9.01
C ILE A 462 11.43 -18.62 8.65
N ASN A 463 12.63 -18.09 8.43
CA ASN A 463 12.81 -16.69 8.03
C ASN A 463 12.26 -16.42 6.62
N LEU A 464 12.34 -17.39 5.70
CA LEU A 464 11.77 -17.27 4.36
C LEU A 464 10.26 -17.09 4.40
N VAL A 465 9.57 -17.87 5.25
CA VAL A 465 8.13 -17.72 5.50
C VAL A 465 7.83 -16.31 6.01
N GLY A 466 8.55 -15.89 7.06
CA GLY A 466 8.38 -14.57 7.68
C GLY A 466 8.62 -13.42 6.70
N ALA A 467 9.70 -13.49 5.92
CA ALA A 467 10.05 -12.50 4.90
C ALA A 467 8.99 -12.42 3.79
N THR A 468 8.46 -13.58 3.36
CA THR A 468 7.37 -13.63 2.37
C THR A 468 6.10 -12.95 2.90
N VAL A 469 5.68 -13.29 4.13
CA VAL A 469 4.51 -12.66 4.76
C VAL A 469 4.71 -11.15 4.95
N ALA A 470 5.91 -10.72 5.36
CA ALA A 470 6.23 -9.31 5.52
C ALA A 470 6.21 -8.54 4.18
N ALA A 471 6.73 -9.15 3.12
CA ALA A 471 6.75 -8.55 1.77
C ALA A 471 5.35 -8.30 1.22
N PHE A 472 4.42 -9.24 1.40
CA PHE A 472 3.03 -9.06 0.96
C PHE A 472 2.28 -7.96 1.72
N LYS A 473 2.64 -7.75 2.99
CA LYS A 473 2.05 -6.72 3.85
C LYS A 473 2.67 -5.33 3.66
N ILE A 474 3.68 -5.20 2.79
CA ILE A 474 4.40 -3.93 2.63
C ILE A 474 3.50 -2.86 2.01
N MET A 475 3.54 -1.66 2.59
CA MET A 475 2.81 -0.50 2.08
C MET A 475 3.57 0.82 2.28
N GLU A 476 4.24 1.00 3.42
CA GLU A 476 4.85 2.27 3.82
C GLU A 476 5.90 2.80 2.83
N PRO A 477 6.94 2.04 2.42
CA PRO A 477 7.94 2.56 1.50
C PRO A 477 7.37 2.82 0.10
N VAL A 478 6.35 2.06 -0.31
CA VAL A 478 5.62 2.27 -1.58
C VAL A 478 4.83 3.57 -1.51
N LEU A 479 4.06 3.76 -0.43
CA LEU A 479 3.25 4.95 -0.21
C LEU A 479 4.11 6.22 -0.21
N VAL A 480 5.25 6.19 0.49
CA VAL A 480 6.13 7.37 0.67
C VAL A 480 6.93 7.71 -0.60
N GLN A 481 7.40 6.71 -1.34
CA GLN A 481 8.25 6.96 -2.50
C GLN A 481 7.45 7.26 -3.77
N THR A 482 6.39 6.49 -4.02
CA THR A 482 5.67 6.52 -5.31
C THR A 482 4.16 6.67 -5.17
N GLY A 483 3.60 6.44 -3.99
CA GLY A 483 2.15 6.43 -3.78
C GLY A 483 1.40 5.35 -4.58
N GLY A 484 2.13 4.32 -5.04
CA GLY A 484 1.65 3.22 -5.89
C GLY A 484 1.94 3.40 -7.39
N GLY A 485 2.45 4.55 -7.83
CA GLY A 485 2.74 4.83 -9.24
C GLY A 485 4.15 4.41 -9.70
N PRO A 486 4.55 4.79 -10.92
CA PRO A 486 3.70 5.33 -11.99
C PRO A 486 2.77 4.24 -12.55
N ASP A 487 1.58 4.59 -13.07
CA ASP A 487 0.64 3.64 -13.70
C ASP A 487 0.38 2.36 -12.88
N TYR A 488 0.17 2.50 -11.57
CA TYR A 488 0.03 1.38 -10.62
C TYR A 488 1.21 0.39 -10.59
N ALA A 489 2.37 0.70 -11.18
CA ALA A 489 3.50 -0.23 -11.28
C ALA A 489 4.06 -0.66 -9.93
N THR A 490 3.96 0.20 -8.91
CA THR A 490 4.39 -0.13 -7.54
C THR A 490 3.23 -0.41 -6.60
N HIS A 491 1.99 -0.33 -7.08
CA HIS A 491 0.79 -0.50 -6.26
C HIS A 491 0.70 -1.94 -5.75
N THR A 492 0.96 -2.18 -4.47
CA THR A 492 0.88 -3.51 -3.84
C THR A 492 -0.50 -3.77 -3.24
N VAL A 493 -0.85 -5.04 -3.02
CA VAL A 493 -2.11 -5.39 -2.33
C VAL A 493 -2.18 -4.80 -0.91
N GLY A 494 -1.05 -4.71 -0.20
CA GLY A 494 -1.00 -4.04 1.10
C GLY A 494 -1.40 -2.56 1.01
N LEU A 495 -0.90 -1.87 -0.01
CA LEU A 495 -1.30 -0.49 -0.29
C LEU A 495 -2.77 -0.38 -0.71
N GLU A 496 -3.27 -1.28 -1.56
CA GLU A 496 -4.69 -1.33 -1.97
C GLU A 496 -5.62 -1.46 -0.76
N ILE A 497 -5.33 -2.40 0.15
CA ILE A 497 -6.12 -2.61 1.37
C ILE A 497 -6.11 -1.35 2.23
N TRP A 498 -4.93 -0.75 2.44
CA TRP A 498 -4.79 0.43 3.28
C TRP A 498 -5.53 1.64 2.69
N GLN A 499 -5.38 1.88 1.38
CA GLN A 499 -6.09 2.97 0.70
C GLN A 499 -7.61 2.75 0.80
N ASN A 500 -8.11 1.54 0.56
CA ASN A 500 -9.55 1.29 0.68
C ASN A 500 -10.07 1.44 2.11
N ALA A 501 -9.31 1.06 3.13
CA ALA A 501 -9.74 1.22 4.52
C ALA A 501 -9.68 2.67 5.01
N PHE A 502 -8.57 3.36 4.75
CA PHE A 502 -8.27 4.64 5.43
C PHE A 502 -8.39 5.86 4.53
N ILE A 503 -8.37 5.67 3.21
CA ILE A 503 -8.62 6.74 2.24
C ILE A 503 -10.08 6.69 1.78
N TYR A 504 -10.51 5.56 1.21
CA TYR A 504 -11.85 5.42 0.64
C TYR A 504 -12.92 5.02 1.66
N LEU A 505 -12.52 4.74 2.91
CA LEU A 505 -13.42 4.36 4.01
C LEU A 505 -14.31 3.13 3.69
N LYS A 506 -13.92 2.34 2.70
CA LYS A 506 -14.56 1.08 2.28
C LYS A 506 -14.04 -0.07 3.14
N PHE A 507 -14.36 -0.06 4.44
CA PHE A 507 -13.87 -1.06 5.39
C PHE A 507 -14.30 -2.50 5.04
N GLY A 508 -15.53 -2.69 4.53
CA GLY A 508 -16.03 -4.00 4.10
C GLY A 508 -15.20 -4.60 2.96
N TYR A 509 -14.96 -3.81 1.92
CA TYR A 509 -14.06 -4.17 0.82
C TYR A 509 -12.63 -4.46 1.32
N ALA A 510 -12.05 -3.54 2.10
CA ALA A 510 -10.67 -3.65 2.54
C ALA A 510 -10.43 -4.90 3.41
N THR A 511 -11.38 -5.22 4.30
CA THR A 511 -11.31 -6.44 5.12
C THR A 511 -11.50 -7.70 4.29
N ALA A 512 -12.39 -7.71 3.30
CA ALA A 512 -12.52 -8.83 2.36
C ALA A 512 -11.23 -9.05 1.54
N ALA A 513 -10.64 -7.99 1.00
CA ALA A 513 -9.36 -8.03 0.29
C ALA A 513 -8.22 -8.55 1.20
N ALA A 514 -8.17 -8.11 2.46
CA ALA A 514 -7.21 -8.58 3.45
C ALA A 514 -7.38 -10.07 3.78
N LEU A 515 -8.62 -10.57 3.84
CA LEU A 515 -8.89 -12.00 4.04
C LEU A 515 -8.50 -12.85 2.84
N ILE A 516 -8.72 -12.36 1.61
CA ILE A 516 -8.26 -13.05 0.39
C ILE A 516 -6.73 -13.16 0.40
N MET A 517 -6.04 -12.05 0.67
CA MET A 517 -4.58 -12.04 0.81
C MET A 517 -4.12 -12.97 1.95
N GLY A 518 -4.78 -12.92 3.10
CA GLY A 518 -4.47 -13.76 4.26
C GLY A 518 -4.65 -15.25 3.97
N ALA A 519 -5.74 -15.65 3.30
CA ALA A 519 -5.98 -17.02 2.90
C ALA A 519 -4.88 -17.53 1.94
N LEU A 520 -4.45 -16.70 1.00
CA LEU A 520 -3.34 -17.01 0.10
C LEU A 520 -2.02 -17.21 0.86
N LEU A 521 -1.70 -16.32 1.81
CA LEU A 521 -0.49 -16.42 2.64
C LEU A 521 -0.50 -17.65 3.56
N ILE A 522 -1.65 -17.99 4.14
CA ILE A 522 -1.82 -19.22 4.93
C ILE A 522 -1.59 -20.44 4.03
N GLY A 523 -2.17 -20.47 2.83
CA GLY A 523 -1.94 -21.52 1.83
C GLY A 523 -0.47 -21.70 1.49
N LEU A 524 0.23 -20.61 1.21
CA LEU A 524 1.66 -20.59 0.91
C LEU A 524 2.51 -21.05 2.11
N THR A 525 2.15 -20.62 3.32
CA THR A 525 2.83 -21.03 4.56
C THR A 525 2.66 -22.53 4.83
N MET A 526 1.43 -23.07 4.66
CA MET A 526 1.18 -24.50 4.80
C MET A 526 1.97 -25.32 3.77
N TYR A 527 2.09 -24.81 2.54
CA TYR A 527 2.92 -25.43 1.51
C TYR A 527 4.39 -25.46 1.92
N GLN A 528 4.95 -24.33 2.36
CA GLN A 528 6.33 -24.22 2.84
C GLN A 528 6.61 -25.17 4.03
N LEU A 529 5.70 -25.24 5.01
CA LEU A 529 5.83 -26.14 6.16
C LEU A 529 5.76 -27.62 5.77
N ARG A 530 4.93 -27.97 4.78
CA ARG A 530 4.84 -29.35 4.27
C ARG A 530 6.13 -29.77 3.57
N VAL A 531 6.77 -28.86 2.84
CA VAL A 531 8.10 -29.11 2.25
C VAL A 531 9.13 -29.36 3.36
N LEU A 532 9.10 -28.57 4.45
CA LEU A 532 10.00 -28.74 5.60
C LEU A 532 9.83 -30.11 6.28
N GLN A 533 8.59 -30.60 6.45
CA GLN A 533 8.33 -31.90 7.09
C GLN A 533 8.97 -33.09 6.35
N ASN A 534 9.22 -32.94 5.04
CA ASN A 534 9.86 -33.98 4.23
C ASN A 534 11.39 -33.94 4.30
N VAL A 535 11.98 -32.87 4.84
CA VAL A 535 13.43 -32.75 5.07
C VAL A 535 13.76 -33.57 6.32
N ARG A 536 14.01 -34.87 6.12
CA ARG A 536 14.55 -35.74 7.18
C ARG A 536 16.03 -35.43 7.36
N PHE A 537 16.39 -34.95 8.54
CA PHE A 537 17.77 -34.93 8.98
C PHE A 537 18.23 -36.37 9.16
N SER A 538 18.94 -36.89 8.16
CA SER A 538 19.78 -38.06 8.39
C SER A 538 21.00 -37.55 9.14
N ALA A 539 20.96 -37.59 10.47
CA ALA A 539 22.21 -37.59 11.23
C ALA A 539 23.04 -38.74 10.66
N GLY A 540 24.21 -38.43 10.12
CA GLY A 540 25.08 -39.40 9.48
C GLY A 540 25.45 -40.51 10.46
N ASN A 541 24.72 -41.62 10.41
CA ASN A 541 25.23 -42.94 10.74
C ASN A 541 25.41 -43.66 9.40
N ARG A 542 26.54 -43.39 8.75
CA ARG A 542 27.11 -44.28 7.74
C ARG A 542 28.58 -44.45 8.04
#